data_AF-A0A4S8J4N5-F1
#
_entry.id   AF-A0A4S8J4N5-F1
#
_cell.length_a   1.000
_cell.length_b   1.000
_cell.length_c   1.000
_cell.angle_alpha   90.00
_cell.angle_beta   90.00
_cell.angle_gamma   90.00
#
_symmetry.space_group_name_H-M   'P 1'
#
loop_
_entity.id
_entity.type
_entity.pdbx_description
1 polymer ?
#
loop_
_entity_poly.entity_id
_entity_poly.type
_entity_poly.pdbx_seq_one_letter_code
_entity_poly.pdbx_strand_id
1 'polypeptide(L)'
;MFFVTGKSKPDKLNCRDRRRLLPPDTKTLSRATSASSSPAPRSAAPPRRPPLGSSARSLALQVVVVLNMQKIIKFQLLYPGSKSSPDGVSAAELVATLRKFEVDFLLLAGYLKLVPIELVQAFRRSILNIHPSLLPAFGGKGFYGLKVHEAVIGSGARYSGPTVHFVDEQYDTGHILAQRVVLVLTDDTAEQLAARVLSQEHQVYVEVVTALCEDRIVWRDDGVPLICSRDNSDKLY
;
A
#
# COMPACT_ATOMS: atom_id res chain seq x y z
N MET A 1 -8.24 9.08 -3.01
CA MET A 1 -8.55 8.87 -1.56
C MET A 1 -9.47 7.67 -1.49
N PHE A 2 -8.93 6.49 -1.15
CA PHE A 2 -9.71 5.26 -1.06
C PHE A 2 -10.37 5.17 0.34
N PHE A 3 -11.64 4.78 0.38
CA PHE A 3 -12.34 4.39 1.61
C PHE A 3 -12.86 2.98 1.39
N VAL A 4 -12.35 2.01 2.15
CA VAL A 4 -12.92 0.67 2.23
C VAL A 4 -13.59 0.58 3.59
N THR A 5 -14.92 0.70 3.66
CA THR A 5 -15.68 0.52 4.90
C THR A 5 -16.12 -0.93 5.02
N GLY A 6 -15.35 -1.75 5.72
CA GLY A 6 -15.77 -3.09 6.13
C GLY A 6 -16.75 -3.01 7.29
N LYS A 7 -18.01 -3.39 7.08
CA LYS A 7 -18.97 -3.65 8.16
C LYS A 7 -18.61 -4.99 8.80
N SER A 8 -18.29 -4.96 10.09
CA SER A 8 -18.19 -6.15 10.93
C SER A 8 -19.56 -6.79 11.14
N LYS A 9 -19.68 -8.11 10.92
CA LYS A 9 -20.38 -9.02 11.85
C LYS A 9 -19.78 -10.43 11.77
N PRO A 10 -19.84 -11.19 12.88
CA PRO A 10 -18.95 -12.32 13.12
C PRO A 10 -19.53 -13.66 12.66
N ASP A 11 -18.61 -14.62 12.62
CA ASP A 11 -18.76 -16.07 12.75
C ASP A 11 -18.96 -16.96 11.50
N LYS A 12 -17.95 -17.85 11.39
CA LYS A 12 -17.86 -19.17 10.72
C LYS A 12 -17.56 -19.20 9.21
N LEU A 13 -16.27 -19.37 8.88
CA LEU A 13 -15.73 -20.69 8.52
C LEU A 13 -14.19 -20.72 8.52
N ASN A 14 -13.67 -21.90 8.83
CA ASN A 14 -12.28 -22.25 9.09
C ASN A 14 -11.39 -22.20 7.83
N CYS A 15 -10.24 -21.54 7.92
CA CYS A 15 -9.03 -21.92 7.19
C CYS A 15 -7.92 -22.23 8.22
N ARG A 16 -8.25 -23.08 9.20
CA ARG A 16 -7.27 -23.66 10.12
C ARG A 16 -6.61 -24.84 9.42
N ASP A 17 -5.40 -24.64 8.94
CA ASP A 17 -4.22 -25.34 9.46
C ASP A 17 -3.02 -25.13 8.53
N ARG A 18 -2.16 -24.18 8.91
CA ARG A 18 -0.69 -24.21 8.79
C ARG A 18 -0.12 -22.88 9.30
N ARG A 19 -0.19 -22.68 10.62
CA ARG A 19 0.70 -21.76 11.34
C ARG A 19 1.75 -22.59 12.08
N ARG A 20 2.98 -22.55 11.58
CA ARG A 20 4.24 -22.95 12.25
C ARG A 20 5.33 -22.11 11.57
N LEU A 21 6.26 -21.40 12.22
CA LEU A 21 6.70 -21.25 13.61
C LEU A 21 7.53 -19.95 13.67
N LEU A 22 7.45 -19.20 14.77
CA LEU A 22 8.62 -18.56 15.38
C LEU A 22 8.46 -18.68 16.92
N PRO A 23 9.50 -19.09 17.67
CA PRO A 23 9.42 -19.34 19.11
C PRO A 23 9.47 -18.04 19.93
N PRO A 24 8.99 -18.06 21.19
CA PRO A 24 8.85 -16.87 22.02
C PRO A 24 10.14 -16.61 22.81
N ASP A 25 10.47 -15.33 23.02
CA ASP A 25 11.32 -14.94 24.14
C ASP A 25 10.61 -13.93 25.03
N THR A 26 10.57 -14.33 26.30
CA THR A 26 10.04 -13.66 27.47
C THR A 26 10.86 -12.43 27.86
N LYS A 27 10.20 -11.37 28.34
CA LYS A 27 10.48 -10.78 29.67
C LYS A 27 9.47 -9.69 30.05
N THR A 28 8.90 -9.93 31.22
CA THR A 28 8.10 -9.10 32.12
C THR A 28 8.76 -7.75 32.43
N LEU A 29 7.95 -6.69 32.60
CA LEU A 29 8.12 -5.69 33.67
C LEU A 29 6.86 -4.80 33.81
N SER A 30 6.70 -4.26 35.00
CA SER A 30 5.46 -4.02 35.71
C SER A 30 5.15 -2.54 35.98
N ARG A 31 3.86 -2.17 35.91
CA ARG A 31 3.02 -1.38 36.87
C ARG A 31 3.45 0.05 37.32
N ALA A 32 2.53 1.01 37.16
CA ALA A 32 2.09 2.08 38.12
C ALA A 32 1.08 3.05 37.41
N THR A 33 -0.23 3.08 37.75
CA THR A 33 -0.99 4.05 38.62
C THR A 33 -0.87 5.54 38.19
N SER A 34 -1.88 6.42 38.13
CA SER A 34 -3.26 6.54 38.67
C SER A 34 -4.01 7.74 38.01
N ALA A 35 -5.31 7.88 38.31
CA ALA A 35 -6.33 8.91 37.92
C ALA A 35 -5.90 10.40 38.02
N SER A 36 -6.56 11.43 37.46
CA SER A 36 -7.99 11.75 37.45
C SER A 36 -8.37 12.99 36.58
N SER A 37 -9.68 13.07 36.25
CA SER A 37 -10.58 14.26 36.17
C SER A 37 -10.32 15.43 35.19
N SER A 38 -11.28 15.61 34.25
CA SER A 38 -11.60 16.85 33.52
C SER A 38 -12.29 17.91 34.41
N PRO A 39 -12.41 19.19 33.98
CA PRO A 39 -13.55 19.59 33.14
C PRO A 39 -13.25 20.67 32.06
N ALA A 40 -14.10 20.73 31.03
CA ALA A 40 -14.24 21.83 30.05
C ALA A 40 -15.23 22.90 30.61
N PRO A 41 -15.62 24.00 29.92
CA PRO A 41 -15.35 24.43 28.54
C PRO A 41 -15.10 25.96 28.35
N ARG A 42 -14.81 26.42 27.11
CA ARG A 42 -15.46 27.60 26.46
C ARG A 42 -14.96 27.88 25.04
N SER A 43 -15.91 28.42 24.27
CA SER A 43 -15.97 28.74 22.84
C SER A 43 -15.03 29.87 22.39
N ALA A 44 -14.41 29.71 21.20
CA ALA A 44 -13.83 30.80 20.41
C ALA A 44 -14.03 30.56 18.89
N ALA A 45 -14.38 31.63 18.18
CA ALA A 45 -14.83 31.69 16.78
C ALA A 45 -13.73 31.36 15.74
N PRO A 46 -14.10 30.98 14.49
CA PRO A 46 -13.12 30.54 13.49
C PRO A 46 -12.40 31.72 12.81
N PRO A 47 -11.09 31.61 12.53
CA PRO A 47 -10.39 32.62 11.74
C PRO A 47 -10.71 32.50 10.25
N ARG A 48 -10.74 33.67 9.60
CA ARG A 48 -11.08 33.92 8.20
C ARG A 48 -10.06 33.31 7.23
N ARG A 49 -10.54 32.82 6.07
CA ARG A 49 -9.72 32.31 4.97
C ARG A 49 -8.94 33.43 4.25
N PRO A 50 -7.63 33.29 4.00
CA PRO A 50 -6.93 34.10 2.99
C PRO A 50 -7.16 33.54 1.57
N PRO A 51 -6.94 34.36 0.52
CA PRO A 51 -7.35 34.07 -0.85
C PRO A 51 -6.47 33.02 -1.54
N LEU A 52 -7.06 32.36 -2.55
CA LEU A 52 -6.41 31.37 -3.42
C LEU A 52 -5.24 32.02 -4.20
N GLY A 53 -4.02 31.71 -3.76
CA GLY A 53 -2.80 31.86 -4.55
C GLY A 53 -2.31 30.48 -4.99
N SER A 54 -2.03 30.33 -6.28
CA SER A 54 -1.40 29.18 -6.91
C SER A 54 -0.07 28.84 -6.24
N SER A 55 -0.07 27.86 -5.35
CA SER A 55 1.15 27.32 -4.75
C SER A 55 1.44 25.93 -5.33
N ALA A 56 2.65 25.78 -5.87
CA ALA A 56 3.21 24.54 -6.37
C ALA A 56 2.91 23.40 -5.38
N ARG A 57 2.23 22.35 -5.87
CA ARG A 57 1.96 21.15 -5.09
C ARG A 57 3.29 20.50 -4.72
N SER A 58 3.78 20.80 -3.52
CA SER A 58 4.83 20.05 -2.85
C SER A 58 4.50 18.56 -2.96
N LEU A 59 5.48 17.76 -3.41
CA LEU A 59 5.42 16.29 -3.45
C LEU A 59 5.39 15.74 -2.02
N ALA A 60 4.30 16.01 -1.31
CA ALA A 60 3.98 15.40 -0.04
C ALA A 60 3.51 13.98 -0.35
N LEU A 61 4.35 13.03 0.06
CA LEU A 61 4.12 11.61 0.03
C LEU A 61 2.66 11.26 0.43
N GLN A 62 1.86 10.78 -0.50
CA GLN A 62 0.55 10.19 -0.20
C GLN A 62 0.73 8.70 0.10
N VAL A 63 1.38 8.36 1.22
CA VAL A 63 1.24 7.01 1.78
C VAL A 63 0.03 7.03 2.69
N VAL A 64 -1.11 6.52 2.20
CA VAL A 64 -2.30 6.22 3.02
C VAL A 64 -3.04 5.04 2.37
N VAL A 65 -3.02 3.86 2.97
CA VAL A 65 -4.04 3.40 3.93
C VAL A 65 -3.39 2.30 4.79
N VAL A 66 -3.42 2.52 6.11
CA VAL A 66 -3.05 1.53 7.11
C VAL A 66 -4.32 0.80 7.51
N LEU A 67 -4.37 -0.48 7.19
CA LEU A 67 -5.40 -1.37 7.71
C LEU A 67 -4.87 -1.88 9.05
N ASN A 68 -5.48 -1.43 10.14
CA ASN A 68 -5.68 -2.32 11.27
C ASN A 68 -6.99 -3.06 10.94
N MET A 69 -6.98 -4.39 10.93
CA MET A 69 -8.13 -5.23 10.55
C MET A 69 -9.41 -4.94 11.37
N GLN A 70 -9.32 -4.14 12.45
CA GLN A 70 -10.42 -3.71 13.29
C GLN A 70 -10.76 -2.20 13.15
N LYS A 71 -9.90 -1.37 12.55
CA LYS A 71 -10.08 0.09 12.45
C LYS A 71 -9.28 0.72 11.29
N ILE A 72 -9.92 1.55 10.48
CA ILE A 72 -9.21 2.42 9.52
C ILE A 72 -8.54 3.55 10.29
N ILE A 73 -7.22 3.55 10.37
CA ILE A 73 -6.45 4.65 10.97
C ILE A 73 -5.91 5.51 9.84
N LYS A 74 -6.45 6.72 9.68
CA LYS A 74 -5.86 7.73 8.82
C LYS A 74 -4.82 8.50 9.61
N PHE A 75 -3.57 8.34 9.26
CA PHE A 75 -2.51 9.24 9.69
C PHE A 75 -1.62 9.57 8.50
N GLN A 76 -1.02 10.76 8.54
CA GLN A 76 -0.08 11.20 7.53
C GLN A 76 1.29 11.23 8.18
N LEU A 77 2.25 10.54 7.59
CA LEU A 77 3.63 10.53 8.06
C LEU A 77 4.53 10.90 6.89
N LEU A 78 5.44 11.86 7.14
CA LEU A 78 6.36 12.34 6.13
C LEU A 78 7.64 11.48 6.15
N TYR A 79 7.88 10.73 5.08
CA TYR A 79 9.05 9.87 4.96
C TYR A 79 9.59 9.77 3.52
N PRO A 80 10.92 9.80 3.31
CA PRO A 80 11.93 10.31 4.23
C PRO A 80 11.81 11.84 4.36
N GLY A 81 12.56 12.43 5.29
CA GLY A 81 12.79 13.88 5.28
C GLY A 81 13.26 14.36 3.92
N SER A 82 12.90 15.58 3.55
CA SER A 82 13.35 16.24 2.32
C SER A 82 14.25 17.43 2.65
N LYS A 83 15.00 17.95 1.68
CA LYS A 83 15.74 19.21 1.84
C LYS A 83 14.84 20.39 2.26
N SER A 84 13.55 20.32 1.93
CA SER A 84 12.53 21.31 2.29
C SER A 84 11.73 20.98 3.54
N SER A 85 11.96 19.82 4.17
CA SER A 85 11.31 19.36 5.40
C SER A 85 12.25 18.38 6.11
N PRO A 86 13.26 18.90 6.82
CA PRO A 86 14.27 18.09 7.52
C PRO A 86 13.68 17.27 8.69
N ASP A 87 12.47 17.59 9.15
CA ASP A 87 11.76 16.89 10.24
C ASP A 87 11.18 15.51 9.84
N GLY A 88 11.60 14.94 8.72
CA GLY A 88 11.16 13.59 8.36
C GLY A 88 11.83 12.54 9.23
N VAL A 89 11.12 11.46 9.49
CA VAL A 89 11.59 10.42 10.40
C VAL A 89 12.62 9.50 9.73
N SER A 90 13.51 8.91 10.53
CA SER A 90 14.39 7.81 10.10
C SER A 90 13.59 6.53 9.78
N ALA A 91 14.21 5.56 9.08
CA ALA A 91 13.56 4.28 8.79
C ALA A 91 13.19 3.51 10.08
N ALA A 92 14.03 3.59 11.11
CA ALA A 92 13.76 2.98 12.41
C ALA A 92 12.57 3.62 13.13
N GLU A 93 12.49 4.96 13.11
CA GLU A 93 11.36 5.70 13.69
C GLU A 93 10.06 5.47 12.91
N LEU A 94 10.14 5.34 11.59
CA LEU A 94 9.02 4.91 10.75
C LEU A 94 8.50 3.54 11.21
N VAL A 95 9.37 2.54 11.30
CA VAL A 95 8.99 1.18 11.75
C VAL A 95 8.39 1.21 13.15
N ALA A 96 9.01 1.93 14.09
CA ALA A 96 8.52 2.04 15.46
C ALA A 96 7.13 2.70 15.51
N THR A 97 6.93 3.76 14.72
CA THR A 97 5.64 4.45 14.61
C THR A 97 4.58 3.52 14.03
N LEU A 98 4.87 2.83 12.93
CA LEU A 98 3.92 1.92 12.29
C LEU A 98 3.51 0.77 13.23
N ARG A 99 4.47 0.19 13.97
CA ARG A 99 4.19 -0.84 14.99
C ARG A 99 3.34 -0.31 16.14
N LYS A 100 3.62 0.91 16.62
CA LYS A 100 2.82 1.57 17.67
C LYS A 100 1.36 1.76 17.26
N PHE A 101 1.11 1.97 15.97
CA PHE A 101 -0.24 2.08 15.41
C PHE A 101 -0.85 0.73 15.00
N GLU A 102 -0.17 -0.39 15.27
CA GLU A 102 -0.63 -1.75 14.93
C GLU A 102 -1.02 -1.87 13.46
N VAL A 103 -0.14 -1.38 12.57
CA VAL A 103 -0.31 -1.50 11.11
C VAL A 103 -0.15 -2.96 10.69
N ASP A 104 -1.15 -3.52 10.01
CA ASP A 104 -1.04 -4.87 9.43
C ASP A 104 -0.40 -4.82 8.03
N PHE A 105 -0.80 -3.83 7.22
CA PHE A 105 -0.38 -3.69 5.81
C PHE A 105 -0.08 -2.24 5.41
N LEU A 106 0.92 -2.10 4.55
CA LEU A 106 1.26 -0.87 3.83
C LEU A 106 0.86 -1.01 2.37
N LEU A 107 0.09 -0.05 1.87
CA LEU A 107 -0.37 0.01 0.48
C LEU A 107 0.26 1.22 -0.20
N LEU A 108 1.18 0.97 -1.14
CA LEU A 108 1.89 2.00 -1.89
C LEU A 108 1.15 2.29 -3.21
N ALA A 109 0.82 3.57 -3.44
CA ALA A 109 0.20 4.05 -4.67
C ALA A 109 0.93 5.33 -5.10
N GLY A 110 1.78 5.24 -6.13
CA GLY A 110 2.62 6.37 -6.56
C GLY A 110 3.80 6.68 -5.63
N TYR A 111 4.31 5.68 -4.89
CA TYR A 111 5.52 5.82 -4.08
C TYR A 111 6.77 5.67 -4.98
N LEU A 112 7.56 6.73 -5.10
CA LEU A 112 8.65 6.81 -6.10
C LEU A 112 10.05 6.44 -5.56
N LYS A 113 10.18 6.20 -4.27
CA LYS A 113 11.47 5.93 -3.62
C LYS A 113 11.64 4.43 -3.41
N LEU A 114 12.88 3.98 -3.26
CA LEU A 114 13.13 2.61 -2.83
C LEU A 114 12.66 2.49 -1.38
N VAL A 115 11.93 1.42 -1.06
CA VAL A 115 11.50 1.17 0.31
C VAL A 115 12.72 0.75 1.14
N PRO A 116 12.92 1.34 2.33
CA PRO A 116 14.07 1.00 3.18
C PRO A 116 14.05 -0.47 3.58
N ILE A 117 15.23 -1.09 3.61
CA ILE A 117 15.38 -2.50 3.97
C ILE A 117 14.82 -2.80 5.36
N GLU A 118 14.97 -1.88 6.31
CA GLU A 118 14.44 -2.02 7.67
C GLU A 118 12.91 -2.11 7.66
N LEU A 119 12.26 -1.37 6.77
CA LEU A 119 10.80 -1.42 6.62
C LEU A 119 10.35 -2.73 5.95
N VAL A 120 11.03 -3.13 4.86
CA VAL A 120 10.75 -4.40 4.17
C VAL A 120 10.90 -5.59 5.11
N GLN A 121 11.96 -5.60 5.92
CA GLN A 121 12.20 -6.66 6.91
C GLN A 121 11.17 -6.64 8.04
N ALA A 122 10.80 -5.45 8.54
CA ALA A 122 9.82 -5.32 9.60
C ALA A 122 8.39 -5.67 9.18
N PHE A 123 8.04 -5.49 7.90
CA PHE A 123 6.72 -5.73 7.31
C PHE A 123 6.81 -6.75 6.16
N ARG A 124 7.51 -7.86 6.40
CA ARG A 124 7.69 -8.91 5.39
C ARG A 124 6.34 -9.46 4.94
N ARG A 125 6.09 -9.48 3.62
CA ARG A 125 4.80 -9.86 3.01
C ARG A 125 3.61 -8.98 3.45
N SER A 126 3.89 -7.78 3.95
CA SER A 126 2.88 -6.82 4.42
C SER A 126 2.97 -5.47 3.71
N ILE A 127 3.74 -5.36 2.63
CA ILE A 127 3.83 -4.15 1.81
C ILE A 127 3.43 -4.52 0.38
N LEU A 128 2.37 -3.88 -0.12
CA LEU A 128 1.94 -4.00 -1.51
C LEU A 128 2.25 -2.71 -2.26
N ASN A 129 2.67 -2.86 -3.51
CA ASN A 129 2.82 -1.78 -4.46
C ASN A 129 2.02 -2.07 -5.72
N ILE A 130 1.59 -1.01 -6.38
CA ILE A 130 1.03 -1.08 -7.74
C ILE A 130 1.94 -0.35 -8.71
N HIS A 131 2.30 -1.04 -9.79
CA HIS A 131 3.19 -0.54 -10.83
C HIS A 131 2.49 -0.52 -12.19
N PRO A 132 2.60 0.56 -12.99
CA PRO A 132 1.83 0.77 -14.23
C PRO A 132 2.35 -0.01 -15.46
N SER A 133 2.88 -1.21 -15.27
CA SER A 133 3.25 -2.13 -16.36
C SER A 133 3.04 -3.59 -15.98
N LEU A 134 3.04 -4.48 -16.98
CA LEU A 134 3.03 -5.93 -16.78
C LEU A 134 4.43 -6.40 -16.39
N LEU A 135 4.73 -6.38 -15.08
CA LEU A 135 6.00 -6.85 -14.55
C LEU A 135 6.29 -8.30 -14.97
N PRO A 136 7.57 -8.66 -15.22
CA PRO A 136 8.78 -7.86 -14.98
C PRO A 136 9.08 -6.80 -16.06
N ALA A 137 8.28 -6.69 -17.12
CA ALA A 137 8.53 -5.73 -18.19
C ALA A 137 8.31 -4.29 -17.70
N PHE A 138 9.21 -3.38 -18.07
CA PHE A 138 9.15 -1.95 -17.72
C PHE A 138 9.04 -1.69 -16.21
N GLY A 139 9.59 -2.59 -15.39
CA GLY A 139 9.78 -2.41 -13.95
C GLY A 139 11.21 -2.02 -13.62
N GLY A 140 11.43 -1.60 -12.38
CA GLY A 140 12.75 -1.29 -11.86
C GLY A 140 13.06 0.21 -11.83
N LYS A 141 14.29 0.52 -11.44
CA LYS A 141 14.73 1.91 -11.26
C LYS A 141 14.62 2.70 -12.57
N GLY A 142 13.87 3.81 -12.52
CA GLY A 142 13.70 4.73 -13.66
C GLY A 142 12.37 4.58 -14.39
N PHE A 143 11.64 3.49 -14.15
CA PHE A 143 10.30 3.28 -14.67
C PHE A 143 9.26 3.80 -13.67
N TYR A 144 8.89 5.07 -13.79
CA TYR A 144 7.87 5.67 -12.94
C TYR A 144 7.09 6.77 -13.67
N GLY A 145 5.83 6.97 -13.27
CA GLY A 145 4.96 7.96 -13.90
C GLY A 145 4.86 7.74 -15.41
N LEU A 146 4.90 8.84 -16.17
CA LEU A 146 4.73 8.79 -17.63
C LEU A 146 5.84 8.00 -18.36
N LYS A 147 7.03 7.91 -17.77
CA LYS A 147 8.19 7.20 -18.37
C LYS A 147 7.91 5.73 -18.64
N VAL A 148 7.04 5.10 -17.85
CA VAL A 148 6.64 3.69 -18.07
C VAL A 148 5.88 3.57 -19.37
N HIS A 149 4.90 4.44 -19.59
CA HIS A 149 4.05 4.41 -20.78
C HIS A 149 4.80 4.84 -22.04
N GLU A 150 5.70 5.82 -21.93
CA GLU A 150 6.64 6.20 -23.00
C GLU A 150 7.51 5.00 -23.42
N ALA A 151 8.06 4.25 -22.46
CA ALA A 151 8.88 3.09 -22.75
C ALA A 151 8.08 1.93 -23.35
N VAL A 152 6.86 1.69 -22.88
CA VAL A 152 5.94 0.70 -23.46
C VAL A 152 5.67 1.02 -24.93
N ILE A 153 5.28 2.26 -25.25
CA ILE A 153 5.03 2.68 -26.63
C ILE A 153 6.30 2.59 -27.47
N GLY A 154 7.43 3.10 -26.96
CA GLY A 154 8.71 3.07 -27.65
C GLY A 154 9.22 1.65 -27.95
N SER A 155 8.82 0.66 -27.14
CA SER A 155 9.17 -0.75 -27.38
C SER A 155 8.35 -1.43 -28.49
N GLY A 156 7.21 -0.85 -28.89
CA GLY A 156 6.26 -1.48 -29.81
C GLY A 156 5.36 -2.56 -29.18
N ALA A 157 5.36 -2.70 -27.85
CA ALA A 157 4.48 -3.62 -27.15
C ALA A 157 3.00 -3.34 -27.45
N ARG A 158 2.21 -4.41 -27.65
CA ARG A 158 0.76 -4.33 -27.92
C ARG A 158 -0.10 -4.49 -26.68
N TYR A 159 0.54 -4.82 -25.56
CA TYR A 159 -0.10 -5.03 -24.27
C TYR A 159 0.69 -4.31 -23.19
N SER A 160 -0.05 -3.77 -22.23
CA SER A 160 0.44 -3.13 -21.01
C SER A 160 -0.58 -3.40 -19.90
N GLY A 161 -0.57 -2.60 -18.85
CA GLY A 161 -1.52 -2.69 -17.75
C GLY A 161 -0.81 -2.77 -16.40
N PRO A 162 -1.56 -2.72 -15.29
CA PRO A 162 -0.96 -2.64 -13.97
C PRO A 162 -0.60 -4.00 -13.38
N THR A 163 0.41 -3.99 -12.51
CA THR A 163 0.77 -5.11 -11.64
C THR A 163 0.70 -4.71 -10.18
N VAL A 164 -0.02 -5.48 -9.37
CA VAL A 164 0.06 -5.42 -7.90
C VAL A 164 1.00 -6.51 -7.43
N HIS A 165 1.99 -6.14 -6.62
CA HIS A 165 3.00 -7.07 -6.13
C HIS A 165 3.40 -6.75 -4.69
N PHE A 166 3.94 -7.74 -3.99
CA PHE A 166 4.60 -7.52 -2.72
C PHE A 166 5.93 -6.81 -2.94
N VAL A 167 6.28 -5.90 -2.03
CA VAL A 167 7.56 -5.19 -2.07
C VAL A 167 8.65 -6.01 -1.39
N ASP A 168 9.83 -6.04 -2.01
CA ASP A 168 11.09 -6.58 -1.47
C ASP A 168 12.18 -5.48 -1.43
N GLU A 169 13.45 -5.85 -1.25
CA GLU A 169 14.55 -4.86 -1.18
C GLU A 169 14.90 -4.22 -2.55
N GLN A 170 14.26 -4.64 -3.63
CA GLN A 170 14.54 -4.20 -4.99
C GLN A 170 13.29 -3.57 -5.63
N TYR A 171 13.50 -2.76 -6.67
CA TYR A 171 12.39 -2.14 -7.38
C TYR A 171 11.65 -3.19 -8.20
N ASP A 172 10.36 -3.36 -7.91
CA ASP A 172 9.41 -4.09 -8.75
C ASP A 172 9.77 -5.57 -9.03
N THR A 173 10.50 -6.22 -8.12
CA THR A 173 10.90 -7.64 -8.25
C THR A 173 10.13 -8.60 -7.34
N GLY A 174 9.43 -8.08 -6.34
CA GLY A 174 8.73 -8.93 -5.39
C GLY A 174 7.55 -9.67 -6.02
N HIS A 175 7.03 -10.67 -5.30
CA HIS A 175 6.05 -11.60 -5.84
C HIS A 175 4.78 -10.89 -6.35
N ILE A 176 4.45 -11.13 -7.61
CA ILE A 176 3.24 -10.64 -8.26
C ILE A 176 2.02 -11.30 -7.63
N LEU A 177 1.02 -10.47 -7.30
CA LEU A 177 -0.25 -10.91 -6.73
C LEU A 177 -1.41 -10.77 -7.73
N ALA A 178 -1.42 -9.72 -8.55
CA ALA A 178 -2.46 -9.54 -9.56
C ALA A 178 -1.96 -8.69 -10.73
N GLN A 179 -2.47 -8.96 -11.92
CA GLN A 179 -2.25 -8.16 -13.12
C GLN A 179 -3.57 -7.92 -13.87
N ARG A 180 -3.63 -6.84 -14.65
CA ARG A 180 -4.68 -6.60 -15.64
C ARG A 180 -4.04 -6.23 -16.96
N VAL A 181 -4.53 -6.83 -18.04
CA VAL A 181 -4.02 -6.55 -19.39
C VAL A 181 -4.81 -5.40 -20.00
N VAL A 182 -4.09 -4.49 -20.63
CA VAL A 182 -4.61 -3.34 -21.36
C VAL A 182 -4.00 -3.34 -22.77
N LEU A 183 -4.82 -3.12 -23.79
CA LEU A 183 -4.35 -2.95 -25.16
C LEU A 183 -3.61 -1.61 -25.32
N VAL A 184 -2.48 -1.66 -26.02
CA VAL A 184 -1.78 -0.49 -26.55
C VAL A 184 -2.25 -0.29 -27.99
N LEU A 185 -2.98 0.79 -28.23
CA LEU A 185 -3.50 1.13 -29.55
C LEU A 185 -2.38 1.69 -30.44
N THR A 186 -2.57 1.62 -31.75
CA THR A 186 -1.54 2.00 -32.73
C THR A 186 -1.17 3.48 -32.71
N ASP A 187 -2.10 4.32 -32.27
CA ASP A 187 -2.03 5.78 -32.24
C ASP A 187 -2.02 6.34 -30.80
N ASP A 188 -1.84 5.48 -29.80
CA ASP A 188 -1.75 5.91 -28.41
C ASP A 188 -0.58 6.89 -28.19
N THR A 189 -0.87 8.01 -27.53
CA THR A 189 0.15 8.75 -26.78
C THR A 189 0.38 8.11 -25.41
N ALA A 190 1.50 8.44 -24.77
CA ALA A 190 1.82 7.94 -23.43
C ALA A 190 0.73 8.29 -22.40
N GLU A 191 0.12 9.46 -22.51
CA GLU A 191 -0.96 9.93 -21.64
C GLU A 191 -2.26 9.16 -21.85
N GLN A 192 -2.59 8.83 -23.10
CA GLN A 192 -3.77 8.02 -23.43
C GLN A 192 -3.64 6.61 -22.87
N LEU A 193 -2.46 6.00 -23.06
CA LEU A 193 -2.15 4.70 -22.46
C LEU A 193 -2.17 4.79 -20.93
N ALA A 194 -1.55 5.82 -20.35
CA ALA A 194 -1.55 6.04 -18.90
C ALA A 194 -2.95 6.12 -18.31
N ALA A 195 -3.86 6.87 -18.94
CA ALA A 195 -5.25 6.98 -18.49
C ALA A 195 -5.98 5.63 -18.53
N ARG A 196 -5.71 4.80 -19.56
CA ARG A 196 -6.30 3.46 -19.69
C ARG A 196 -5.75 2.51 -18.62
N VAL A 197 -4.44 2.54 -18.36
CA VAL A 197 -3.79 1.76 -17.31
C VAL A 197 -4.28 2.18 -15.92
N LEU A 198 -4.37 3.49 -15.64
CA LEU A 198 -4.83 4.04 -14.36
C LEU A 198 -6.27 3.60 -14.02
N SER A 199 -7.15 3.50 -15.02
CA SER A 199 -8.50 2.96 -14.82
C SER A 199 -8.47 1.51 -14.32
N GLN A 200 -7.56 0.69 -14.86
CA GLN A 200 -7.36 -0.69 -14.39
C GLN A 200 -6.64 -0.74 -13.04
N GLU A 201 -5.73 0.19 -12.76
CA GLU A 201 -5.05 0.29 -11.45
C GLU A 201 -6.06 0.44 -10.32
N HIS A 202 -7.00 1.37 -10.47
CA HIS A 202 -8.04 1.59 -9.47
C HIS A 202 -8.88 0.34 -9.21
N GLN A 203 -9.21 -0.43 -10.25
CA GLN A 203 -10.03 -1.63 -10.12
C GLN A 203 -9.25 -2.76 -9.45
N VAL A 204 -8.08 -3.11 -9.98
CA VAL A 204 -7.29 -4.24 -9.47
C VAL A 204 -6.82 -3.98 -8.03
N TYR A 205 -6.48 -2.73 -7.70
CA TYR A 205 -5.96 -2.47 -6.36
C TYR A 205 -7.06 -2.55 -5.30
N VAL A 206 -8.27 -2.09 -5.60
CA VAL A 206 -9.42 -2.26 -4.71
C VAL A 206 -9.76 -3.74 -4.52
N GLU A 207 -9.72 -4.54 -5.59
CA GLU A 207 -9.95 -5.99 -5.52
C GLU A 207 -8.93 -6.69 -4.62
N VAL A 208 -7.64 -6.41 -4.81
CA VAL A 208 -6.55 -6.97 -3.99
C VAL A 208 -6.69 -6.56 -2.53
N VAL A 209 -6.91 -5.28 -2.26
CA VAL A 209 -7.07 -4.78 -0.89
C VAL A 209 -8.31 -5.41 -0.23
N THR A 210 -9.37 -5.64 -1.00
CA THR A 210 -10.55 -6.32 -0.47
C THR A 210 -10.27 -7.79 -0.16
N ALA A 211 -9.54 -8.50 -1.02
CA ALA A 211 -9.10 -9.87 -0.75
C ALA A 211 -8.19 -9.96 0.49
N LEU A 212 -7.32 -8.98 0.68
CA LEU A 212 -6.45 -8.83 1.85
C LEU A 212 -7.28 -8.67 3.13
N CYS A 213 -8.27 -7.76 3.13
CA CYS A 213 -9.19 -7.55 4.26
C CYS A 213 -10.09 -8.76 4.56
N GLU A 214 -10.29 -9.65 3.61
CA GLU A 214 -11.12 -10.85 3.73
C GLU A 214 -10.28 -12.11 4.02
N ASP A 215 -8.98 -11.96 4.31
CA ASP A 215 -8.04 -13.07 4.54
C ASP A 215 -8.01 -14.11 3.40
N ARG A 216 -8.24 -13.66 2.16
CA ARG A 216 -8.30 -14.51 0.95
C ARG A 216 -6.96 -14.66 0.22
N ILE A 217 -5.86 -14.14 0.76
CA ILE A 217 -4.54 -14.31 0.15
C ILE A 217 -3.84 -15.52 0.77
N VAL A 218 -3.57 -16.52 -0.05
CA VAL A 218 -2.86 -17.74 0.34
C VAL A 218 -1.50 -17.80 -0.34
N TRP A 219 -0.55 -18.46 0.31
CA TRP A 219 0.78 -18.67 -0.25
C TRP A 219 0.94 -20.14 -0.58
N ARG A 220 1.35 -20.42 -1.82
CA ARG A 220 1.81 -21.75 -2.23
C ARG A 220 3.13 -22.10 -1.52
N ASP A 221 3.46 -23.39 -1.49
CA ASP A 221 4.70 -23.88 -0.90
C ASP A 221 5.96 -23.35 -1.60
N ASP A 222 5.85 -22.97 -2.88
CA ASP A 222 6.92 -22.32 -3.67
C ASP A 222 7.01 -20.80 -3.48
N GLY A 223 6.18 -20.22 -2.60
CA GLY A 223 6.20 -18.80 -2.30
C GLY A 223 5.40 -17.93 -3.28
N VAL A 224 4.62 -18.51 -4.20
CA VAL A 224 3.71 -17.72 -5.06
C VAL A 224 2.42 -17.38 -4.30
N PRO A 225 2.05 -16.09 -4.18
CA PRO A 225 0.80 -15.70 -3.55
C PRO A 225 -0.36 -15.84 -4.53
N LEU A 226 -1.54 -16.18 -4.03
CA LEU A 226 -2.76 -16.37 -4.80
C LEU A 226 -3.96 -15.75 -4.08
N ILE A 227 -4.96 -15.33 -4.84
CA ILE A 227 -6.24 -14.85 -4.30
C ILE A 227 -7.28 -15.96 -4.41
N CYS A 228 -7.79 -16.43 -3.27
CA CYS A 228 -8.92 -17.36 -3.23
C CYS A 228 -10.20 -16.67 -3.71
N SER A 229 -10.97 -17.33 -4.58
CA SER A 229 -12.28 -16.81 -5.00
C SER A 229 -13.25 -16.70 -3.82
N ARG A 230 -14.15 -15.72 -3.88
CA ARG A 230 -15.26 -15.61 -2.91
C ARG A 230 -16.29 -16.73 -3.07
N ASP A 231 -16.54 -17.13 -4.30
CA ASP A 231 -17.65 -18.05 -4.63
C ASP A 231 -17.20 -19.52 -4.64
N ASN A 232 -15.88 -19.76 -4.61
CA ASN A 232 -15.31 -21.10 -4.64
C ASN A 232 -13.89 -21.11 -4.06
N SER A 233 -13.71 -21.68 -2.87
CA SER A 233 -12.41 -21.78 -2.20
C SER A 233 -11.35 -22.57 -2.97
N ASP A 234 -11.77 -23.42 -3.91
CA ASP A 234 -10.87 -24.24 -4.75
C ASP A 234 -10.41 -23.48 -6.00
N LYS A 235 -11.02 -22.31 -6.31
CA LYS A 235 -10.57 -21.44 -7.40
C LYS A 235 -9.60 -20.39 -6.86
N LEU A 236 -8.37 -20.48 -7.33
CA LEU A 236 -7.29 -19.55 -7.04
C LEU A 236 -6.96 -18.73 -8.28
N TYR A 237 -6.72 -17.42 -8.09
CA TYR A 237 -6.31 -16.47 -9.13
C TYR A 237 -4.93 -15.89 -8.83
#